data_AF-A0AAU6LJP2-F1
#
_entry.id   AF-A0AAU6LJP2-F1
#
_cell.length_a   1.000
_cell.length_b   1.000
_cell.length_c   1.000
_cell.angle_alpha   90.00
_cell.angle_beta   90.00
_cell.angle_gamma   90.00
#
_symmetry.space_group_name_H-M   'P 1'
#
loop_
_entity.id
_entity.type
_entity.pdbx_description
1 polymer ?
#
loop_
_entity_poly.entity_id
_entity_poly.type
_entity_poly.pdbx_seq_one_letter_code
_entity_poly.pdbx_strand_id
1 'polypeptide(L)'
;MNRDQLLDNYHRKLERIENSRTYSTNAKRVMAAKAYKETQGALEQIRLSEIKAIEDRREQLHRKMFGRENAADAQTVIARRDANDRAGQIDNPRIAAEQMQTALRQGDRTMAQAIAERAADWGWSDVLDSYAQANPSFRSHVQEYNELPDTDAVSNWGIQHSFLHVVSAPGILHDANSGTIEALASQDLEAA
;
A
#
# COMPACT_ATOMS: atom_id res chain seq x y z
N MET A 1 -12.78 -2.25 -13.34
CA MET A 1 -13.99 -2.52 -12.54
C MET A 1 -13.65 -2.15 -11.11
N ASN A 2 -14.42 -1.26 -10.49
CA ASN A 2 -14.22 -0.91 -9.07
C ASN A 2 -14.98 -1.88 -8.16
N ARG A 3 -14.77 -1.75 -6.84
CA ARG A 3 -15.40 -2.59 -5.81
C ARG A 3 -16.93 -2.64 -5.93
N ASP A 4 -17.58 -1.48 -6.02
CA ASP A 4 -19.04 -1.40 -6.00
C ASP A 4 -19.64 -2.07 -7.24
N GLN A 5 -19.03 -1.86 -8.41
CA GLN A 5 -19.41 -2.57 -9.65
C GLN A 5 -19.24 -4.09 -9.52
N LEU A 6 -18.19 -4.56 -8.85
CA LEU A 6 -17.95 -5.98 -8.62
C LEU A 6 -19.03 -6.59 -7.70
N LEU A 7 -19.40 -5.89 -6.62
CA LEU A 7 -20.46 -6.33 -5.71
C LEU A 7 -21.84 -6.31 -6.37
N ASP A 8 -22.16 -5.28 -7.16
CA ASP A 8 -23.41 -5.22 -7.92
C ASP A 8 -23.51 -6.34 -8.95
N ASN A 9 -22.41 -6.65 -9.63
CA ASN A 9 -22.33 -7.78 -10.55
C ASN A 9 -22.53 -9.11 -9.83
N TYR A 10 -21.92 -9.26 -8.66
CA TYR A 10 -22.06 -10.43 -7.81
C TYR A 10 -23.52 -10.65 -7.38
N HIS A 11 -24.19 -9.62 -6.84
CA HIS A 11 -25.59 -9.70 -6.42
C HIS A 11 -26.51 -10.07 -7.60
N ARG A 12 -26.35 -9.41 -8.75
CA ARG A 12 -27.11 -9.76 -9.97
C ARG A 12 -26.82 -11.17 -10.48
N LYS A 13 -25.62 -11.70 -10.27
CA LYS A 13 -25.29 -13.10 -10.62
C LYS A 13 -25.99 -14.07 -9.67
N LEU A 14 -25.99 -13.79 -8.37
CA LEU A 14 -26.71 -14.59 -7.38
C LEU A 14 -28.22 -14.62 -7.62
N GLU A 15 -28.85 -13.46 -7.82
CA GLU A 15 -30.29 -13.38 -8.08
C GLU A 15 -30.71 -14.21 -9.30
N ARG A 16 -29.89 -14.23 -10.36
CA ARG A 16 -30.13 -15.07 -11.54
C ARG A 16 -30.00 -16.57 -11.23
N ILE A 17 -29.01 -16.95 -10.42
CA ILE A 17 -28.81 -18.35 -10.00
C ILE A 17 -30.00 -18.81 -9.15
N GLU A 18 -30.40 -18.00 -8.17
CA GLU A 18 -31.47 -18.31 -7.23
C GLU A 18 -32.83 -18.43 -7.93
N ASN A 19 -33.14 -17.48 -8.83
CA ASN A 19 -34.42 -17.44 -9.55
C ASN A 19 -34.52 -18.38 -10.77
N SER A 20 -33.42 -19.00 -11.18
CA SER A 20 -33.43 -19.94 -12.31
C SER A 20 -34.25 -21.19 -11.98
N ARG A 21 -35.17 -21.55 -12.88
CA ARG A 21 -35.95 -22.78 -12.82
C ARG A 21 -35.25 -23.98 -13.47
N THR A 22 -34.18 -23.70 -14.23
CA THR A 22 -33.43 -24.72 -14.98
C THR A 22 -32.45 -25.48 -14.09
N TYR A 23 -31.97 -24.86 -13.00
CA TYR A 23 -30.92 -25.41 -12.17
C TYR A 23 -31.47 -26.24 -11.01
N SER A 24 -30.89 -27.42 -10.80
CA SER A 24 -31.06 -28.22 -9.58
C SER A 24 -30.57 -27.43 -8.36
N THR A 25 -31.02 -27.81 -7.16
CA THR A 25 -30.53 -27.21 -5.91
C THR A 25 -29.01 -27.33 -5.80
N ASN A 26 -28.45 -28.48 -6.20
CA ASN A 26 -27.01 -28.72 -6.17
C ASN A 26 -26.26 -27.82 -7.17
N ALA A 27 -26.73 -27.75 -8.42
CA ALA A 27 -26.17 -26.87 -9.43
C ALA A 27 -26.18 -25.39 -8.98
N LYS A 28 -27.26 -24.93 -8.33
CA LYS A 28 -27.33 -23.58 -7.76
C LYS A 28 -26.27 -23.34 -6.69
N ARG A 29 -26.05 -24.30 -5.77
CA ARG A 29 -24.99 -24.22 -4.75
C ARG A 29 -23.60 -24.15 -5.38
N VAL A 30 -23.32 -25.00 -6.37
CA VAL A 30 -22.04 -24.99 -7.11
C VAL A 30 -21.82 -23.64 -7.79
N MET A 31 -22.80 -23.12 -8.53
CA MET A 31 -22.66 -21.82 -9.20
C MET A 31 -22.53 -20.66 -8.22
N ALA A 32 -23.27 -20.68 -7.12
CA ALA A 32 -23.16 -19.66 -6.06
C ALA A 32 -21.78 -19.70 -5.40
N ALA A 33 -21.24 -20.89 -5.14
CA ALA A 33 -19.90 -21.08 -4.58
C ALA A 33 -18.82 -20.55 -5.54
N LYS A 34 -18.92 -20.87 -6.84
CA LYS A 34 -18.05 -20.32 -7.88
C LYS A 34 -18.11 -18.79 -7.92
N ALA A 35 -19.31 -18.22 -7.97
CA ALA A 35 -19.50 -16.77 -8.00
C ALA A 35 -18.93 -16.08 -6.75
N TYR A 36 -19.14 -16.69 -5.57
CA TYR A 36 -18.60 -16.19 -4.30
C TYR A 36 -17.08 -16.19 -4.30
N LYS A 37 -16.44 -17.32 -4.65
CA LYS A 37 -14.97 -17.45 -4.68
C LYS A 37 -14.32 -16.53 -5.70
N GLU A 38 -14.91 -16.41 -6.89
CA GLU A 38 -14.46 -15.49 -7.94
C GLU A 38 -14.49 -14.04 -7.44
N THR A 39 -15.61 -13.64 -6.82
CA THR A 39 -15.79 -12.28 -6.29
C THR A 39 -14.85 -12.01 -5.12
N GLN A 40 -14.69 -12.98 -4.21
CA GLN A 40 -13.75 -12.90 -3.09
C GLN A 40 -12.31 -12.69 -3.59
N GLY A 41 -11.88 -13.48 -4.58
CA GLY A 41 -10.56 -13.32 -5.18
C GLY A 41 -10.38 -11.95 -5.84
N ALA A 42 -11.39 -11.47 -6.58
CA ALA A 42 -11.33 -10.15 -7.22
C ALA A 42 -11.30 -8.99 -6.21
N LEU A 43 -12.06 -9.07 -5.11
CA LEU A 43 -11.99 -8.08 -4.02
C LEU A 43 -10.63 -8.06 -3.33
N GLU A 44 -10.02 -9.23 -3.12
CA GLU A 44 -8.69 -9.32 -2.55
C GLU A 44 -7.63 -8.68 -3.46
N GLN A 45 -7.74 -8.87 -4.78
CA GLN A 45 -6.85 -8.19 -5.73
C GLN A 45 -7.02 -6.67 -5.70
N ILE A 46 -8.26 -6.18 -5.60
CA ILE A 46 -8.52 -4.74 -5.43
C ILE A 46 -7.87 -4.24 -4.13
N ARG A 47 -8.10 -4.94 -3.02
CA ARG A 47 -7.53 -4.61 -1.70
C ARG A 47 -6.00 -4.48 -1.76
N LEU A 48 -5.34 -5.50 -2.31
CA LEU A 48 -3.88 -5.51 -2.46
C LEU A 48 -3.37 -4.40 -3.39
N SER A 49 -4.10 -4.10 -4.47
CA SER A 49 -3.72 -3.03 -5.39
C SER A 49 -3.81 -1.64 -4.74
N GLU A 50 -4.79 -1.41 -3.86
CA GLU A 50 -4.95 -0.15 -3.14
C GLU A 50 -3.86 0.03 -2.08
N ILE A 51 -3.55 -1.03 -1.31
CA ILE A 51 -2.41 -1.05 -0.38
C ILE A 51 -1.12 -0.73 -1.12
N LYS A 52 -0.88 -1.43 -2.24
CA LYS A 52 0.30 -1.20 -3.06
C LYS A 52 0.37 0.25 -3.56
N ALA A 53 -0.74 0.84 -4.00
CA ALA A 53 -0.76 2.23 -4.45
C ALA A 53 -0.37 3.22 -3.34
N ILE A 54 -0.79 2.96 -2.10
CA ILE A 54 -0.41 3.77 -0.93
C ILE A 54 1.08 3.60 -0.63
N GLU A 55 1.59 2.36 -0.62
CA GLU A 55 3.01 2.07 -0.37
C GLU A 55 3.91 2.68 -1.45
N ASP A 56 3.54 2.53 -2.73
CA ASP A 56 4.25 3.13 -3.85
C ASP A 56 4.25 4.68 -3.73
N ARG A 57 3.16 5.28 -3.26
CA ARG A 57 3.09 6.72 -3.00
C ARG A 57 3.96 7.14 -1.81
N ARG A 58 3.98 6.37 -0.72
CA ARG A 58 4.87 6.60 0.44
C ARG A 58 6.32 6.58 -0.01
N GLU A 59 6.72 5.57 -0.77
CA GLU A 59 8.09 5.43 -1.26
C GLU A 59 8.45 6.57 -2.23
N GLN A 60 7.50 6.95 -3.10
CA GLN A 60 7.68 8.10 -3.98
C GLN A 60 7.92 9.38 -3.18
N LEU A 61 7.06 9.70 -2.20
CA LEU A 61 7.17 10.88 -1.35
C LEU A 61 8.48 10.88 -0.55
N HIS A 62 8.88 9.74 0.00
CA HIS A 62 10.16 9.58 0.66
C HIS A 62 11.33 9.95 -0.27
N ARG A 63 11.32 9.44 -1.51
CA ARG A 63 12.32 9.85 -2.52
C ARG A 63 12.26 11.36 -2.81
N LYS A 64 11.06 11.96 -2.87
CA LYS A 64 10.92 13.41 -3.11
C LYS A 64 11.48 14.26 -1.98
N MET A 65 11.22 13.86 -0.73
CA MET A 65 11.70 14.54 0.47
C MET A 65 13.23 14.68 0.46
N PHE A 66 13.91 13.61 0.05
CA PHE A 66 15.38 13.55 0.05
C PHE A 66 15.99 13.68 -1.36
N GLY A 67 15.24 14.22 -2.34
CA GLY A 67 15.74 14.60 -3.66
C GLY A 67 16.28 13.45 -4.53
N ARG A 68 15.70 12.25 -4.40
CA ARG A 68 16.08 11.01 -5.11
C ARG A 68 15.20 10.71 -6.34
N GLU A 69 14.52 11.70 -6.91
CA GLU A 69 13.49 11.48 -7.95
C GLU A 69 14.02 11.05 -9.33
N ASN A 70 15.28 11.37 -9.67
CA ASN A 70 15.82 11.15 -11.01
C ASN A 70 16.75 9.94 -11.07
N ALA A 71 16.76 9.27 -12.23
CA ALA A 71 17.79 8.32 -12.60
C ALA A 71 19.16 8.99 -12.44
N ALA A 72 19.94 8.49 -11.50
CA ALA A 72 21.27 9.00 -11.20
C ALA A 72 22.26 8.37 -12.18
N ASP A 73 23.12 9.20 -12.77
CA ASP A 73 24.32 8.68 -13.42
C ASP A 73 25.21 7.96 -12.39
N ALA A 74 26.15 7.15 -12.88
CA ALA A 74 27.04 6.36 -12.02
C ALA A 74 27.79 7.23 -10.98
N GLN A 75 28.17 8.46 -11.35
CA GLN A 75 28.87 9.38 -10.46
C GLN A 75 27.97 9.86 -9.31
N THR A 76 26.72 10.19 -9.62
CA THR A 76 25.71 10.60 -8.64
C THR A 76 25.36 9.45 -7.70
N VAL A 77 25.30 8.21 -8.21
CA VAL A 77 25.11 7.01 -7.37
C VAL A 77 26.25 6.83 -6.39
N ILE A 78 27.50 6.97 -6.85
CA ILE A 78 28.70 6.86 -5.98
C ILE A 78 28.70 7.97 -4.93
N ALA A 79 28.44 9.21 -5.32
CA ALA A 79 28.38 10.35 -4.39
C ALA A 79 27.29 10.17 -3.34
N ARG A 80 26.11 9.65 -3.73
CA ARG A 80 25.02 9.32 -2.80
C ARG A 80 25.44 8.24 -1.81
N ARG A 81 26.12 7.21 -2.27
CA ARG A 81 26.61 6.14 -1.40
C ARG A 81 27.61 6.67 -0.38
N ASP A 82 28.60 7.45 -0.82
CA ASP A 82 29.59 8.07 0.08
C ASP A 82 28.91 8.97 1.12
N ALA A 83 27.98 9.83 0.67
CA ALA A 83 27.23 10.70 1.56
C ALA A 83 26.40 9.91 2.58
N ASN A 84 25.72 8.84 2.16
CA ASN A 84 24.94 7.99 3.05
C ASN A 84 25.82 7.25 4.06
N ASP A 85 26.97 6.70 3.62
CA ASP A 85 27.92 6.01 4.50
C ASP A 85 28.48 6.99 5.55
N ARG A 86 28.79 8.22 5.15
CA ARG A 86 29.26 9.28 6.06
C ARG A 86 28.18 9.78 7.01
N ALA A 87 26.97 10.04 6.51
CA ALA A 87 25.85 10.46 7.34
C ALA A 87 25.43 9.36 8.33
N GLY A 88 25.53 8.09 7.93
CA GLY A 88 25.23 6.93 8.78
C GLY A 88 26.14 6.79 10.00
N GLN A 89 27.34 7.38 9.96
CA GLN A 89 28.28 7.44 11.09
C GLN A 89 27.96 8.56 12.08
N ILE A 90 27.06 9.48 11.74
CA ILE A 90 26.65 10.54 12.64
C ILE A 90 25.64 9.96 13.63
N ASP A 91 25.93 10.10 14.92
CA ASP A 91 25.12 9.63 16.04
C ASP A 91 24.69 10.78 16.99
N ASN A 92 25.17 11.99 16.73
CA ASN A 92 24.92 13.16 17.55
C ASN A 92 24.17 14.26 16.77
N PRO A 93 23.00 14.73 17.25
CA PRO A 93 22.19 15.73 16.55
C PRO A 93 22.91 17.08 16.37
N ARG A 94 23.77 17.48 17.30
CA ARG A 94 24.54 18.74 17.18
C ARG A 94 25.57 18.65 16.06
N ILE A 95 26.27 17.53 15.96
CA ILE A 95 27.23 17.28 14.87
C ILE A 95 26.49 17.25 13.54
N ALA A 96 25.32 16.59 13.49
CA ALA A 96 24.48 16.57 12.29
C ALA A 96 24.06 17.98 11.85
N ALA A 97 23.67 18.86 12.79
CA ALA A 97 23.30 20.24 12.50
C ALA A 97 24.48 21.05 11.93
N GLU A 98 25.68 20.93 12.52
CA GLU A 98 26.89 21.59 12.04
C GLU A 98 27.28 21.13 10.63
N GLN A 99 27.20 19.82 10.38
CA GLN A 99 27.49 19.25 9.06
C GLN A 99 26.42 19.63 8.03
N MET A 100 25.13 19.65 8.40
CA MET A 100 24.04 20.12 7.55
C MET A 100 24.29 21.56 7.11
N GLN A 101 24.56 22.46 8.05
CA GLN A 101 24.84 23.87 7.74
C GLN A 101 26.06 24.02 6.83
N THR A 102 27.09 23.18 7.01
CA THR A 102 28.26 23.17 6.14
C THR A 102 27.91 22.71 4.72
N ALA A 103 27.19 21.60 4.59
CA ALA A 103 26.74 21.08 3.31
C ALA A 103 25.87 22.09 2.55
N LEU A 104 24.93 22.75 3.24
CA LEU A 104 24.08 23.79 2.68
C LEU A 104 24.91 25.00 2.19
N ARG A 105 25.88 25.48 2.98
CA ARG A 105 26.76 26.60 2.56
C ARG A 105 27.63 26.25 1.34
N GLN A 106 28.05 24.99 1.23
CA GLN A 106 28.89 24.52 0.12
C GLN A 106 28.07 24.14 -1.12
N GLY A 107 26.74 24.10 -1.01
CA GLY A 107 25.87 23.61 -2.08
C GLY A 107 25.95 22.08 -2.28
N ASP A 108 26.50 21.34 -1.31
CA ASP A 108 26.55 19.88 -1.34
C ASP A 108 25.18 19.29 -1.01
N ARG A 109 24.34 19.23 -2.05
CA ARG A 109 22.97 18.71 -1.95
C ARG A 109 22.93 17.25 -1.56
N THR A 110 23.89 16.45 -2.03
CA THR A 110 23.93 15.00 -1.77
C THR A 110 24.20 14.72 -0.30
N MET A 111 25.18 15.42 0.30
CA MET A 111 25.44 15.30 1.73
C MET A 111 24.28 15.86 2.57
N ALA A 112 23.71 17.01 2.19
CA ALA A 112 22.56 17.58 2.90
C ALA A 112 21.36 16.61 2.90
N GLN A 113 21.06 15.95 1.78
CA GLN A 113 20.00 14.93 1.68
C GLN A 113 20.28 13.72 2.59
N ALA A 114 21.50 13.20 2.60
CA ALA A 114 21.88 12.07 3.44
C ALA A 114 21.78 12.39 4.94
N ILE A 115 22.21 13.58 5.35
CA ILE A 115 22.08 14.05 6.74
C ILE A 115 20.59 14.24 7.10
N ALA A 116 19.77 14.77 6.19
CA ALA A 116 18.34 14.94 6.42
C ALA A 116 17.62 13.60 6.60
N GLU A 117 17.94 12.59 5.79
CA GLU A 117 17.38 11.24 5.92
C GLU A 117 17.78 10.61 7.25
N ARG A 118 19.07 10.70 7.63
CA ARG A 118 19.54 10.26 8.95
C ARG A 118 18.82 10.98 10.09
N ALA A 119 18.60 12.28 9.96
CA ALA A 119 17.87 13.07 10.95
C ALA A 119 16.40 12.65 11.07
N ALA A 120 15.77 12.25 9.96
CA ALA A 120 14.41 11.69 9.98
C ALA A 120 14.36 10.36 10.75
N ASP A 121 15.30 9.44 10.47
CA ASP A 121 15.38 8.15 11.13
C ASP A 121 15.57 8.25 12.65
N TRP A 122 16.29 9.29 13.11
CA TRP A 122 16.64 9.50 14.52
C TRP A 122 15.81 10.57 15.24
N GLY A 123 14.86 11.20 14.54
CA GLY A 123 13.99 12.23 15.12
C GLY A 123 14.71 13.54 15.47
N TRP A 124 15.74 13.93 14.72
CA TRP A 124 16.47 15.18 14.94
C TRP A 124 15.78 16.38 14.26
N SER A 125 14.72 16.89 14.90
CA SER A 125 13.87 17.96 14.37
C SER A 125 14.62 19.20 13.91
N ASP A 126 15.61 19.68 14.68
CA ASP A 126 16.33 20.92 14.36
C ASP A 126 17.16 20.81 13.06
N VAL A 127 17.68 19.61 12.78
CA VAL A 127 18.43 19.31 11.55
C VAL A 127 17.47 19.27 10.37
N LEU A 128 16.31 18.64 10.53
CA LEU A 128 15.25 18.60 9.52
C LEU A 128 14.69 19.99 9.22
N ASP A 129 14.53 20.84 10.24
CA ASP A 129 14.06 22.21 10.04
C ASP A 129 15.06 23.05 9.26
N SER A 130 16.36 22.88 9.52
CA SER A 130 17.43 23.51 8.71
C SER A 130 17.37 23.07 7.26
N TYR A 131 17.19 21.77 7.02
CA TYR A 131 17.04 21.22 5.67
C TYR A 131 15.76 21.73 4.97
N ALA A 132 14.64 21.78 5.70
CA ALA A 132 13.34 22.22 5.20
C ALA A 132 13.33 23.72 4.83
N GLN A 133 14.07 24.56 5.56
CA GLN A 133 14.25 25.97 5.20
C GLN A 133 14.97 26.13 3.85
N ALA A 134 15.95 25.26 3.57
CA ALA A 134 16.67 25.26 2.30
C ALA A 134 15.92 24.53 1.16
N ASN A 135 14.94 23.69 1.50
CA ASN A 135 14.17 22.87 0.55
C ASN A 135 12.66 23.08 0.77
N PRO A 136 12.04 24.12 0.18
CA PRO A 136 10.65 24.48 0.46
C PRO A 136 9.62 23.36 0.20
N SER A 137 9.85 22.50 -0.80
CA SER A 137 8.97 21.38 -1.13
C SER A 137 9.04 20.22 -0.11
N PHE A 138 10.06 20.19 0.74
CA PHE A 138 10.21 19.14 1.76
C PHE A 138 9.00 19.11 2.68
N ARG A 139 8.56 20.27 3.18
CA ARG A 139 7.44 20.36 4.12
C ARG A 139 6.13 19.87 3.50
N SER A 140 5.86 20.22 2.24
CA SER A 140 4.67 19.71 1.55
C SER A 140 4.71 18.20 1.33
N HIS A 141 5.87 17.63 1.02
CA HIS A 141 6.00 16.17 0.86
C HIS A 141 5.87 15.43 2.21
N VAL A 142 6.41 15.98 3.29
CA VAL A 142 6.24 15.44 4.65
C VAL A 142 4.77 15.45 5.05
N GLN A 143 4.08 16.57 4.82
CA GLN A 143 2.66 16.67 5.11
C GLN A 143 1.88 15.60 4.36
N GLU A 144 2.08 15.48 3.05
CA GLU A 144 1.40 14.47 2.24
C GLU A 144 1.74 13.04 2.71
N TYR A 145 3.00 12.77 3.06
CA TYR A 145 3.43 11.46 3.56
C TYR A 145 2.72 11.08 4.86
N ASN A 146 2.50 12.06 5.74
CA ASN A 146 1.82 11.89 7.02
C ASN A 146 0.29 11.78 6.87
N GLU A 147 -0.29 12.31 5.79
CA GLU A 147 -1.71 12.17 5.47
C GLU A 147 -2.05 10.78 4.91
N LEU A 148 -1.07 10.03 4.39
CA LEU A 148 -1.28 8.66 3.95
C LEU A 148 -1.60 7.73 5.12
N PRO A 149 -2.52 6.76 4.94
CA PRO A 149 -2.85 5.81 5.99
C PRO A 149 -1.71 4.79 6.22
N ASP A 150 -1.65 4.25 7.43
CA ASP A 150 -0.81 3.10 7.75
C ASP A 150 -1.43 1.84 7.12
N THR A 151 -0.66 1.11 6.31
CA THR A 151 -1.13 -0.08 5.58
C THR A 151 -0.97 -1.38 6.37
N ASP A 152 -0.40 -1.34 7.58
CA ASP A 152 -0.31 -2.52 8.44
C ASP A 152 -1.71 -3.09 8.71
N ALA A 153 -1.83 -4.43 8.64
CA ALA A 153 -3.06 -5.16 8.90
C ALA A 153 -3.63 -4.91 10.30
N VAL A 154 -2.79 -4.57 11.29
CA VAL A 154 -3.24 -4.28 12.67
C VAL A 154 -3.60 -2.81 12.89
N SER A 155 -3.32 -1.92 11.93
CA SER A 155 -3.67 -0.51 12.04
C SER A 155 -5.19 -0.30 11.93
N ASN A 156 -5.70 0.81 12.47
CA ASN A 156 -7.12 1.15 12.35
C ASN A 156 -7.59 1.19 10.90
N TRP A 157 -6.76 1.75 10.01
CA TRP A 157 -7.06 1.80 8.58
C TRP A 157 -7.04 0.41 7.96
N GLY A 158 -6.01 -0.41 8.24
CA GLY A 158 -5.88 -1.77 7.70
C GLY A 158 -7.04 -2.67 8.10
N ILE A 159 -7.51 -2.56 9.35
CA ILE A 159 -8.70 -3.26 9.85
C ILE A 159 -9.96 -2.80 9.08
N GLN A 160 -10.21 -1.49 9.01
CA GLN A 160 -11.38 -0.94 8.30
C GLN A 160 -11.36 -1.29 6.81
N HIS A 161 -10.20 -1.16 6.17
CA HIS A 161 -9.97 -1.46 4.77
C HIS A 161 -10.21 -2.92 4.45
N SER A 162 -9.78 -3.84 5.34
CA SER A 162 -10.06 -5.26 5.21
C SER A 162 -11.56 -5.55 5.25
N PHE A 163 -12.31 -4.94 6.18
CA PHE A 163 -13.77 -5.12 6.26
C PHE A 163 -14.50 -4.64 5.01
N LEU A 164 -14.01 -3.58 4.35
CA LEU A 164 -14.61 -3.09 3.11
C LEU A 164 -14.49 -4.13 1.98
N HIS A 165 -13.48 -4.99 2.00
CA HIS A 165 -13.19 -5.95 0.93
C HIS A 165 -13.70 -7.38 1.22
N VAL A 166 -14.51 -7.55 2.26
CA VAL A 166 -15.18 -8.83 2.54
C VAL A 166 -16.48 -8.93 1.73
N VAL A 167 -16.68 -10.06 1.07
CA VAL A 167 -17.97 -10.46 0.48
C VAL A 167 -18.67 -11.43 1.42
N SER A 168 -19.95 -11.20 1.67
CA SER A 168 -20.78 -12.13 2.47
C SER A 168 -21.12 -13.38 1.66
N ALA A 169 -21.06 -14.54 2.31
CA ALA A 169 -21.54 -15.78 1.69
C ALA A 169 -23.04 -15.66 1.38
N PRO A 170 -23.50 -16.14 0.21
CA PRO A 170 -24.90 -16.09 -0.16
C PRO A 170 -25.73 -17.04 0.71
N GLY A 171 -27.01 -16.74 0.90
CA GLY A 171 -27.90 -17.53 1.78
C GLY A 171 -27.98 -19.01 1.39
N ILE A 172 -27.85 -19.34 0.11
CA ILE A 172 -27.81 -20.74 -0.38
C ILE A 172 -26.59 -21.54 0.10
N LEU A 173 -25.57 -20.87 0.65
CA LEU A 173 -24.35 -21.45 1.23
C LEU A 173 -24.24 -21.23 2.74
N HIS A 174 -25.31 -20.81 3.43
CA HIS A 174 -25.26 -20.51 4.87
C HIS A 174 -24.82 -21.68 5.76
N ASP A 175 -25.05 -22.91 5.31
CA ASP A 175 -24.68 -24.16 5.99
C ASP A 175 -23.27 -24.66 5.60
N ALA A 176 -22.67 -24.08 4.56
CA ALA A 176 -21.39 -24.50 4.03
C ALA A 176 -20.24 -23.77 4.74
N ASN A 177 -19.31 -24.54 5.30
CA ASN A 177 -18.05 -23.98 5.79
C ASN A 177 -17.10 -23.66 4.62
N SER A 178 -15.99 -22.97 4.90
CA SER A 178 -15.01 -22.57 3.87
C SER A 178 -14.50 -23.74 3.01
N GLY A 179 -14.27 -24.91 3.62
CA GLY A 179 -13.81 -26.10 2.89
C GLY A 179 -14.89 -26.68 1.98
N THR A 180 -16.15 -26.69 2.42
CA THR A 180 -17.30 -27.09 1.59
C THR A 180 -17.52 -26.12 0.44
N ILE A 181 -17.38 -24.81 0.67
CA ILE A 181 -17.49 -23.80 -0.39
C ILE A 181 -16.38 -24.00 -1.43
N GLU A 182 -15.15 -24.29 -1.01
CA GLU A 182 -14.04 -24.58 -1.91
C GLU A 182 -14.31 -25.83 -2.76
N ALA A 183 -14.80 -26.90 -2.13
CA ALA A 183 -15.16 -28.13 -2.81
C ALA A 183 -16.28 -27.90 -3.83
N LEU A 184 -17.35 -27.18 -3.45
CA LEU A 184 -18.44 -26.81 -4.37
C LEU A 184 -17.97 -25.93 -5.52
N ALA A 185 -17.10 -24.96 -5.25
CA ALA A 185 -16.55 -24.08 -6.28
C ALA A 185 -15.68 -24.84 -7.28
N SER A 186 -15.07 -25.94 -6.86
CA SER A 186 -14.22 -26.79 -7.71
C SER A 186 -14.98 -27.86 -8.50
N GLN A 187 -16.29 -28.05 -8.26
CA GLN A 187 -17.09 -29.05 -8.97
C GLN A 187 -17.45 -28.60 -10.40
N ASP A 188 -17.44 -29.54 -11.35
CA ASP A 188 -17.94 -29.32 -12.70
C ASP A 188 -19.47 -29.36 -12.75
N LEU A 189 -20.06 -28.46 -13.54
CA LEU A 189 -21.52 -28.29 -13.62
C LEU A 189 -22.21 -29.46 -14.34
N GLU A 190 -21.48 -30.24 -15.14
CA GLU A 190 -22.00 -31.42 -15.82
C GLU A 190 -22.14 -32.64 -14.89
N ALA A 191 -21.49 -32.60 -13.72
CA ALA A 191 -21.55 -33.64 -12.70
C ALA A 191 -22.53 -33.32 -11.55
N ALA A 192 -23.28 -32.21 -11.62
CA ALA A 192 -24.02 -31.58 -10.52
C ALA A 192 -25.53 -31.40 -10.77
#